data_AF-A0A2V6SA43-F1
#
_entry.id   AF-A0A2V6SA43-F1
#
_cell.length_a   1.000
_cell.length_b   1.000
_cell.length_c   1.000
_cell.angle_alpha   90.00
_cell.angle_beta   90.00
_cell.angle_gamma   90.00
#
_symmetry.space_group_name_H-M   'P 1'
#
loop_
_entity.id
_entity.type
_entity.pdbx_description
1 polymer ?
#
loop_
_entity_poly.entity_id
_entity_poly.type
_entity_poly.pdbx_seq_one_letter_code
_entity_poly.pdbx_strand_id
1 'polypeptide(L)'
;MLWLGIVRSPHAHARLVKIDGREALRLPGVVAVLTREDMPELGGSVPPLVPAPTFPSCHHPVLAAGAVKHVGEGVAVVAAETPYVAADAVERVVVEYEPLAAAASPEAALAPGAPKVNDDWPGNLAGISETHVGDARSGFAGAEVTVEMRLHYPRVGGMPIEPRGVLATHDAATGLLTVWCSTQVPFGVRSGIAAVLAMAEEHVRVIAPDVGGGFGIKGHVYPEDILIPAVARRLGRPVKWIETRREHFLSAAADRDQEHQARLGLTGDGTIVALETDFTRDHGAHTPLG
;
A
#
# COMPACT_ATOMS: atom_id res chain seq x y z
N MET A 1 -22.14 -13.79 9.77
CA MET A 1 -20.92 -13.05 9.41
C MET A 1 -20.24 -13.79 8.29
N LEU A 2 -19.66 -13.09 7.32
CA LEU A 2 -18.90 -13.67 6.22
C LEU A 2 -17.40 -13.44 6.42
N TRP A 3 -16.60 -14.28 5.77
CA TRP A 3 -15.16 -14.18 5.69
C TRP A 3 -14.77 -13.75 4.29
N LEU A 4 -13.88 -12.77 4.20
CA LEU A 4 -13.38 -12.28 2.93
C LEU A 4 -11.98 -12.85 2.65
N GLY A 5 -11.75 -13.20 1.39
CA GLY A 5 -10.43 -13.52 0.83
C GLY A 5 -10.15 -12.60 -0.36
N ILE A 6 -8.90 -12.17 -0.53
CA ILE A 6 -8.53 -11.24 -1.60
C ILE A 6 -7.74 -12.01 -2.66
N VAL A 7 -8.17 -11.92 -3.91
CA VAL A 7 -7.45 -12.43 -5.06
C VAL A 7 -6.36 -11.41 -5.39
N ARG A 8 -5.10 -11.84 -5.35
CA ARG A 8 -3.93 -10.97 -5.49
C ARG A 8 -3.13 -11.29 -6.74
N SER A 9 -2.58 -10.26 -7.37
CA SER A 9 -1.72 -10.38 -8.54
C SER A 9 -0.47 -11.21 -8.23
N PRO A 10 -0.11 -12.19 -9.09
CA PRO A 10 1.19 -12.84 -9.05
C PRO A 10 2.25 -12.08 -9.88
N HIS A 11 1.88 -11.00 -10.57
CA HIS A 11 2.74 -10.27 -11.51
C HIS A 11 3.19 -8.93 -10.94
N ALA A 12 4.46 -8.57 -11.20
CA ALA A 12 5.01 -7.26 -10.84
C ALA A 12 4.45 -6.13 -11.72
N HIS A 13 4.14 -6.43 -12.99
CA HIS A 13 3.41 -5.53 -13.88
C HIS A 13 2.66 -6.36 -14.92
N ALA A 14 1.36 -6.17 -15.06
CA ALA A 14 0.57 -6.86 -16.08
C ALA A 14 -0.74 -6.13 -16.37
N ARG A 15 -1.19 -6.18 -17.62
CA ARG A 15 -2.56 -5.79 -17.97
C ARG A 15 -3.53 -6.85 -17.47
N LEU A 16 -4.60 -6.42 -16.81
CA LEU A 16 -5.74 -7.25 -16.42
C LEU A 16 -6.64 -7.42 -17.63
N VAL A 17 -6.67 -8.63 -18.20
CA VAL A 17 -7.48 -8.95 -19.37
C VAL A 17 -8.89 -9.35 -18.95
N LYS A 18 -8.99 -10.26 -17.98
CA LYS A 18 -10.28 -10.80 -17.53
C LYS A 18 -10.18 -11.41 -16.13
N ILE A 19 -11.25 -11.30 -15.36
CA ILE A 19 -11.44 -12.01 -14.10
C ILE A 19 -12.67 -12.91 -14.23
N ASP A 20 -12.54 -14.19 -13.88
CA ASP A 20 -13.61 -15.18 -13.92
C ASP A 20 -13.76 -15.89 -12.57
N GLY A 21 -14.81 -15.50 -11.84
CA GLY A 21 -15.16 -16.08 -10.54
C GLY A 21 -16.15 -17.25 -10.60
N ARG A 22 -16.53 -17.76 -11.77
CA ARG A 22 -17.63 -18.73 -11.90
C ARG A 22 -17.38 -20.04 -11.16
N GLU A 23 -16.15 -20.58 -11.19
CA GLU A 23 -15.82 -21.80 -10.44
C GLU A 23 -15.83 -21.56 -8.93
N ALA A 24 -15.35 -20.40 -8.47
CA ALA A 24 -15.42 -20.01 -7.07
C ALA A 24 -16.87 -19.91 -6.58
N LEU A 25 -17.78 -19.31 -7.38
CA LEU A 25 -19.20 -19.18 -7.05
C LEU A 25 -19.94 -20.52 -6.97
N ARG A 26 -19.42 -21.60 -7.54
CA ARG A 26 -20.02 -22.94 -7.43
C ARG A 26 -19.69 -23.65 -6.13
N LEU A 27 -18.72 -23.16 -5.35
CA LEU A 27 -18.41 -23.74 -4.06
C LEU A 27 -19.54 -23.48 -3.05
N PRO A 28 -20.03 -24.52 -2.35
CA PRO A 28 -20.99 -24.33 -1.26
C PRO A 28 -20.43 -23.37 -0.20
N GLY A 29 -21.24 -22.38 0.17
CA GLY A 29 -20.87 -21.36 1.16
C GLY A 29 -20.17 -20.13 0.59
N VAL A 30 -19.87 -20.07 -0.72
CA VAL A 30 -19.48 -18.81 -1.37
C VAL A 30 -20.73 -17.98 -1.66
N VAL A 31 -20.67 -16.71 -1.27
CA VAL A 31 -21.78 -15.75 -1.37
C VAL A 31 -21.58 -14.80 -2.53
N ALA A 32 -20.35 -14.33 -2.73
CA ALA A 32 -20.04 -13.40 -3.80
C ALA A 32 -18.56 -13.48 -4.21
N VAL A 33 -18.30 -13.17 -5.48
CA VAL A 33 -16.99 -12.78 -5.99
C VAL A 33 -17.20 -11.40 -6.61
N LEU A 34 -16.51 -10.39 -6.08
CA LEU A 34 -16.70 -8.99 -6.46
C LEU A 34 -15.40 -8.42 -7.01
N THR A 35 -15.52 -7.67 -8.08
CA THR A 35 -14.42 -7.01 -8.79
C THR A 35 -14.65 -5.50 -8.83
N ARG A 36 -13.74 -4.80 -9.51
CA ARG A 36 -13.87 -3.37 -9.78
C ARG A 36 -15.16 -3.04 -10.56
N GLU A 37 -15.60 -3.94 -11.43
CA GLU A 37 -16.81 -3.75 -12.25
C GLU A 37 -18.08 -3.80 -11.39
N ASP A 38 -18.11 -4.65 -10.36
CA ASP A 38 -19.25 -4.80 -9.45
C ASP A 38 -19.36 -3.66 -8.42
N MET A 39 -18.23 -3.02 -8.12
CA MET A 39 -18.07 -1.99 -7.09
C MET A 39 -17.28 -0.81 -7.64
N PRO A 40 -17.88 0.03 -8.53
CA PRO A 40 -17.26 1.16 -9.22
C PRO A 40 -16.73 2.26 -8.29
N GLU A 41 -17.04 2.26 -7.00
CA GLU A 41 -16.42 3.12 -5.99
C GLU A 41 -15.00 2.71 -5.59
N LEU A 42 -14.61 1.43 -5.72
CA LEU A 42 -13.32 0.90 -5.26
C LEU A 42 -12.11 1.27 -6.13
N GLY A 43 -12.28 2.20 -7.06
CA GLY A 43 -11.19 2.82 -7.80
C GLY A 43 -10.94 4.24 -7.34
N GLY A 44 -11.62 4.70 -6.29
CA GLY A 44 -11.12 5.84 -5.54
C GLY A 44 -9.72 5.54 -4.99
N SER A 45 -8.92 6.59 -4.84
CA SER A 45 -7.56 6.46 -4.34
C SER A 45 -7.55 6.32 -2.82
N VAL A 46 -6.76 5.37 -2.32
CA VAL A 46 -6.33 5.34 -0.92
C VAL A 46 -5.58 6.64 -0.62
N PRO A 47 -5.88 7.34 0.50
CA PRO A 47 -5.19 8.56 0.85
C PRO A 47 -3.73 8.29 1.23
N PRO A 48 -2.77 9.16 0.85
CA PRO A 48 -1.40 9.04 1.33
C PRO A 48 -1.33 9.32 2.84
N LEU A 49 -0.36 8.71 3.52
CA LEU A 49 -0.04 8.97 4.92
C LEU A 49 0.44 10.40 5.14
N VAL A 50 1.34 10.86 4.26
CA VAL A 50 1.85 12.24 4.26
C VAL A 50 1.59 12.82 2.88
N PRO A 51 0.78 13.89 2.73
CA PRO A 51 0.63 14.56 1.45
C PRO A 51 1.92 15.27 1.03
N ALA A 52 2.38 15.06 -0.20
CA ALA A 52 3.42 15.89 -0.82
C ALA A 52 2.89 16.56 -2.08
N PRO A 53 2.34 17.78 -1.97
CA PRO A 53 1.72 18.47 -3.11
C PRO A 53 2.74 18.87 -4.19
N THR A 54 4.04 18.79 -3.90
CA THR A 54 5.13 19.06 -4.84
C THR A 54 5.49 17.86 -5.72
N PHE A 55 5.03 16.65 -5.37
CA PHE A 55 5.27 15.45 -6.15
C PHE A 55 4.05 15.17 -7.06
N PRO A 56 4.24 14.47 -8.20
CA PRO A 56 3.13 14.06 -9.03
C PRO A 56 2.14 13.23 -8.21
N SER A 57 0.84 13.47 -8.41
CA SER A 57 -0.19 12.72 -7.69
C SER A 57 -0.11 11.24 -8.10
N CYS A 58 0.00 10.36 -7.09
CA CYS A 58 -0.04 8.91 -7.28
C CYS A 58 -1.45 8.40 -7.00
N HIS A 59 -2.10 7.82 -8.00
CA HIS A 59 -3.40 7.18 -7.84
C HIS A 59 -3.22 5.73 -7.37
N HIS A 60 -3.58 5.45 -6.11
CA HIS A 60 -3.51 4.13 -5.48
C HIS A 60 -4.92 3.54 -5.33
N PRO A 61 -5.41 2.73 -6.28
CA PRO A 61 -6.78 2.22 -6.23
C PRO A 61 -6.97 1.23 -5.08
N VAL A 62 -8.18 1.19 -4.50
CA VAL A 62 -8.54 0.16 -3.50
C VAL A 62 -8.56 -1.24 -4.11
N LEU A 63 -8.98 -1.36 -5.37
CA LEU A 63 -8.91 -2.60 -6.14
C LEU A 63 -8.43 -2.28 -7.55
N ALA A 64 -7.41 -3.00 -8.02
CA ALA A 64 -6.81 -2.75 -9.31
C ALA A 64 -7.77 -3.07 -10.46
N ALA A 65 -7.66 -2.29 -11.53
CA ALA A 65 -8.34 -2.51 -12.80
C ALA A 65 -7.50 -1.98 -13.95
N GLY A 66 -7.68 -2.57 -15.14
CA GLY A 66 -6.85 -2.26 -16.30
C GLY A 66 -5.45 -2.87 -16.21
N ALA A 67 -4.69 -2.57 -15.16
CA ALA A 67 -3.37 -3.13 -14.92
C ALA A 67 -3.07 -3.28 -13.41
N VAL A 68 -2.15 -4.19 -13.11
CA VAL A 68 -1.53 -4.36 -11.79
C VAL A 68 -0.07 -3.92 -11.85
N LYS A 69 0.42 -3.28 -10.80
CA LYS A 69 1.72 -2.60 -10.72
C LYS A 69 2.68 -3.19 -9.69
N HIS A 70 2.24 -4.19 -8.92
CA HIS A 70 3.12 -5.00 -8.08
C HIS A 70 2.54 -6.38 -7.78
N VAL A 71 3.42 -7.30 -7.38
CA VAL A 71 3.00 -8.61 -6.83
C VAL A 71 2.27 -8.37 -5.52
N GLY A 72 1.10 -8.98 -5.34
CA GLY A 72 0.27 -8.82 -4.14
C GLY A 72 -0.87 -7.81 -4.27
N GLU A 73 -0.94 -7.05 -5.36
CA GLU A 73 -2.02 -6.07 -5.58
C GLU A 73 -3.39 -6.78 -5.72
N GLY A 74 -4.40 -6.26 -5.02
CA GLY A 74 -5.74 -6.87 -5.00
C GLY A 74 -6.53 -6.59 -6.28
N VAL A 75 -7.11 -7.65 -6.87
CA VAL A 75 -7.87 -7.56 -8.15
C VAL A 75 -9.32 -7.99 -8.01
N ALA A 76 -9.63 -8.82 -7.02
CA ALA A 76 -10.99 -9.24 -6.68
C ALA A 76 -11.08 -9.62 -5.20
N VAL A 77 -12.30 -9.68 -4.68
CA VAL A 77 -12.59 -10.15 -3.32
C VAL A 77 -13.66 -11.23 -3.37
N VAL A 78 -13.44 -12.29 -2.59
CA VAL A 78 -14.40 -13.37 -2.39
C VAL A 78 -15.02 -13.26 -1.01
N ALA A 79 -16.33 -13.44 -0.91
CA ALA A 79 -17.06 -13.51 0.35
C ALA A 79 -17.64 -14.91 0.55
N ALA A 80 -17.34 -15.55 1.68
CA ALA A 80 -17.81 -16.89 2.00
C ALA A 80 -18.23 -17.04 3.47
N GLU A 81 -18.93 -18.13 3.80
CA GLU A 81 -19.46 -18.39 5.15
C GLU A 81 -18.37 -18.77 6.17
N THR A 82 -17.23 -19.28 5.70
CA THR A 82 -16.11 -19.70 6.55
C THR A 82 -14.78 -19.24 5.95
N PRO A 83 -13.71 -19.08 6.76
CA PRO A 83 -12.41 -18.67 6.23
C PRO A 83 -11.80 -19.74 5.31
N TYR A 84 -12.09 -21.02 5.56
CA TYR A 84 -11.62 -22.13 4.72
C TYR A 84 -12.25 -22.09 3.33
N VAL A 85 -13.56 -21.88 3.25
CA VAL A 85 -14.26 -21.74 1.96
C VAL A 85 -13.80 -20.46 1.24
N ALA A 86 -13.55 -19.36 1.96
CA ALA A 86 -12.98 -18.15 1.34
C ALA A 86 -11.60 -18.42 0.72
N ALA A 87 -10.72 -19.13 1.43
CA ALA A 87 -9.40 -19.50 0.92
C ALA A 87 -9.49 -20.41 -0.32
N ASP A 88 -10.34 -21.46 -0.26
CA ASP A 88 -10.58 -22.37 -1.38
C ASP A 88 -11.15 -21.64 -2.61
N ALA A 89 -12.00 -20.64 -2.37
CA ALA A 89 -12.66 -19.89 -3.43
C ALA A 89 -11.72 -18.88 -4.10
N VAL A 90 -10.80 -18.25 -3.35
CA VAL A 90 -9.76 -17.38 -3.91
C VAL A 90 -8.93 -18.12 -4.96
N GLU A 91 -8.53 -19.36 -4.69
CA GLU A 91 -7.75 -20.19 -5.62
C GLU A 91 -8.54 -20.64 -6.86
N ARG A 92 -9.87 -20.48 -6.86
CA ARG A 92 -10.76 -20.83 -8.00
C ARG A 92 -11.19 -19.61 -8.81
N VAL A 93 -10.78 -18.41 -8.43
CA VAL A 93 -10.93 -17.23 -9.29
C VAL A 93 -9.81 -17.26 -10.32
N VAL A 94 -10.19 -17.37 -11.59
CA VAL A 94 -9.22 -17.37 -12.69
C VAL A 94 -9.03 -15.94 -13.17
N VAL A 95 -7.79 -15.47 -13.18
CA VAL A 95 -7.45 -14.13 -13.70
C VAL A 95 -6.52 -14.29 -14.88
N GLU A 96 -6.92 -13.70 -16.02
CA GLU A 96 -6.12 -13.64 -17.23
C GLU A 96 -5.33 -12.33 -17.24
N TYR A 97 -4.01 -12.48 -17.37
CA TYR A 97 -3.06 -11.38 -17.39
C TYR A 97 -2.28 -11.38 -18.71
N GLU A 98 -1.92 -10.19 -19.18
CA GLU A 98 -0.86 -9.99 -20.15
C GLU A 98 0.33 -9.33 -19.44
N PRO A 99 1.41 -10.09 -19.13
CA PRO A 99 2.58 -9.55 -18.44
C PRO A 99 3.21 -8.39 -19.20
N LEU A 100 3.58 -7.34 -18.45
CA LEU A 100 4.27 -6.16 -18.95
C LEU A 100 5.68 -6.10 -18.36
N ALA A 101 6.56 -5.35 -19.02
CA ALA A 101 7.89 -5.10 -18.47
C ALA A 101 7.77 -4.31 -17.15
N ALA A 102 8.55 -4.69 -16.15
CA ALA A 102 8.60 -4.03 -14.84
C ALA A 102 10.04 -3.63 -14.51
N ALA A 103 10.21 -2.53 -13.79
CA ALA A 103 11.48 -2.14 -13.20
C ALA A 103 11.52 -2.61 -11.74
N ALA A 104 12.58 -3.34 -11.37
CA ALA A 104 12.71 -3.97 -10.05
C ALA A 104 13.78 -3.31 -9.15
N SER A 105 14.37 -2.20 -9.60
CA SER A 105 15.28 -1.38 -8.80
C SER A 105 15.16 0.10 -9.21
N PRO A 106 15.57 1.05 -8.34
CA PRO A 106 15.59 2.47 -8.69
C PRO A 106 16.44 2.77 -9.93
N GLU A 107 17.60 2.15 -10.09
CA GLU A 107 18.47 2.37 -11.26
C GLU A 107 17.77 1.92 -12.55
N ALA A 108 17.12 0.75 -12.52
CA ALA A 108 16.36 0.25 -13.66
C ALA A 108 15.14 1.14 -13.95
N ALA A 109 14.50 1.71 -12.92
CA ALA A 109 13.35 2.59 -13.06
C ALA A 109 13.72 3.98 -13.61
N LEU A 110 14.93 4.47 -13.31
CA LEU A 110 15.44 5.77 -13.77
C LEU A 110 16.17 5.69 -15.12
N ALA A 111 16.43 4.49 -15.65
CA ALA A 111 17.10 4.30 -16.92
C ALA A 111 16.28 4.86 -18.11
N PRO A 112 16.94 5.37 -19.18
CA PRO A 112 16.23 5.80 -20.38
C PRO A 112 15.38 4.68 -20.99
N GLY A 113 14.09 4.95 -21.22
CA GLY A 113 13.14 3.98 -21.77
C GLY A 113 12.67 2.91 -20.79
N ALA A 114 12.92 3.07 -19.49
CA ALA A 114 12.39 2.20 -18.46
C ALA A 114 10.86 2.08 -18.54
N PRO A 115 10.28 0.89 -18.25
CA PRO A 115 8.84 0.75 -18.17
C PRO A 115 8.31 1.67 -17.07
N LYS A 116 7.24 2.40 -17.39
CA LYS A 116 6.59 3.30 -16.44
C LYS A 116 5.70 2.53 -15.49
N VAL A 117 5.76 2.89 -14.21
CA VAL A 117 4.81 2.41 -13.19
C VAL A 117 3.49 3.18 -13.27
N ASN A 118 3.57 4.48 -13.55
CA ASN A 118 2.43 5.38 -13.65
C ASN A 118 2.39 6.00 -15.05
N ASP A 119 1.37 5.68 -15.83
CA ASP A 119 1.22 6.14 -17.22
C ASP A 119 1.06 7.66 -17.33
N ASP A 120 0.51 8.30 -16.30
CA ASP A 120 0.28 9.75 -16.28
C ASP A 120 1.53 10.56 -15.89
N TRP A 121 2.62 9.90 -15.48
CA TRP A 121 3.85 10.56 -15.03
C TRP A 121 4.84 10.74 -16.19
N PRO A 122 5.70 11.77 -16.19
CA PRO A 122 6.73 11.90 -17.23
C PRO A 122 7.78 10.77 -17.19
N GLY A 123 7.99 10.15 -16.03
CA GLY A 123 8.89 9.03 -15.80
C GLY A 123 8.66 8.43 -14.40
N ASN A 124 9.62 7.63 -13.90
CA ASN A 124 9.48 6.95 -12.60
C ASN A 124 10.02 7.74 -11.40
N LEU A 125 10.60 8.93 -11.62
CA LEU A 125 11.04 9.80 -10.51
C LEU A 125 9.82 10.46 -9.87
N ALA A 126 9.50 10.05 -8.64
CA ALA A 126 8.40 10.64 -7.86
C ALA A 126 8.70 12.07 -7.43
N GLY A 127 9.96 12.40 -7.13
CA GLY A 127 10.33 13.75 -6.75
C GLY A 127 11.73 13.82 -6.19
N ILE A 128 12.18 15.05 -5.98
CA ILE A 128 13.46 15.36 -5.34
C ILE A 128 13.14 16.21 -4.10
N SER A 129 13.74 15.85 -2.97
CA SER A 129 13.66 16.61 -1.73
C SER A 129 15.07 17.02 -1.32
N GLU A 130 15.30 18.33 -1.22
CA GLU A 130 16.59 18.91 -0.85
C GLU A 130 16.44 19.68 0.47
N THR A 131 17.40 19.53 1.38
CA THR A 131 17.44 20.28 2.63
C THR A 131 18.87 20.69 2.92
N HIS A 132 19.05 21.97 3.27
CA HIS A 132 20.35 22.55 3.56
C HIS A 132 20.32 23.28 4.90
N VAL A 133 21.36 23.07 5.70
CA VAL A 133 21.60 23.83 6.94
C VAL A 133 23.06 24.28 6.91
N GLY A 134 23.28 25.59 6.96
CA GLY A 134 24.63 26.17 6.85
C GLY A 134 25.22 26.05 5.44
N ASP A 135 26.55 26.12 5.35
CA ASP A 135 27.32 26.01 4.11
C ASP A 135 28.29 24.82 4.18
N ALA A 136 27.84 23.67 3.70
CA ALA A 136 28.63 22.45 3.65
C ALA A 136 29.91 22.62 2.80
N ARG A 137 29.89 23.45 1.74
CA ARG A 137 31.07 23.68 0.89
C ARG A 137 32.19 24.35 1.67
N SER A 138 31.87 25.39 2.43
CA SER A 138 32.84 26.03 3.33
C SER A 138 33.33 25.07 4.40
N GLY A 139 32.44 24.25 4.96
CA GLY A 139 32.82 23.21 5.93
C GLY A 139 33.81 22.19 5.36
N PHE A 140 33.58 21.67 4.15
CA PHE A 140 34.52 20.76 3.49
C PHE A 140 35.84 21.42 3.10
N ALA A 141 35.83 22.71 2.73
CA ALA A 141 37.07 23.44 2.44
C ALA A 141 37.97 23.60 3.67
N GLY A 142 37.37 23.64 4.88
CA GLY A 142 38.08 23.68 6.15
C GLY A 142 38.34 22.31 6.80
N ALA A 143 37.92 21.22 6.17
CA ALA A 143 38.13 19.87 6.71
C ALA A 143 39.58 19.42 6.54
N GLU A 144 40.17 18.89 7.60
CA GLU A 144 41.50 18.25 7.56
C GLU A 144 41.41 16.78 7.12
N VAL A 145 40.28 16.14 7.42
CA VAL A 145 39.97 14.76 7.00
C VAL A 145 38.58 14.73 6.37
N THR A 146 38.44 14.10 5.21
CA THR A 146 37.14 13.80 4.60
C THR A 146 36.98 12.30 4.48
N VAL A 147 35.84 11.79 4.93
CA VAL A 147 35.45 10.37 4.83
C VAL A 147 34.25 10.25 3.90
N GLU A 148 34.30 9.31 2.97
CA GLU A 148 33.20 9.04 2.04
C GLU A 148 32.72 7.60 2.20
N MET A 149 31.40 7.40 2.09
CA MET A 149 30.80 6.09 2.26
C MET A 149 29.59 5.91 1.32
N ARG A 150 29.50 4.72 0.73
CA ARG A 150 28.29 4.24 0.05
C ARG A 150 27.56 3.28 0.98
N LEU A 151 26.28 3.53 1.22
CA LEU A 151 25.46 2.72 2.12
C LEU A 151 24.23 2.24 1.37
N HIS A 152 23.97 0.93 1.46
CA HIS A 152 22.70 0.35 1.06
C HIS A 152 21.92 -0.05 2.32
N TYR A 153 20.74 0.54 2.48
CA TYR A 153 19.76 0.11 3.48
C TYR A 153 18.70 -0.76 2.79
N PRO A 154 18.70 -2.09 3.00
CA PRO A 154 17.80 -2.98 2.29
C PRO A 154 16.35 -2.70 2.69
N ARG A 155 15.42 -3.01 1.77
CA ARG A 155 13.98 -3.01 2.06
C ARG A 155 13.68 -3.88 3.28
N VAL A 156 13.01 -3.30 4.27
CA VAL A 156 12.53 -4.00 5.47
C VAL A 156 11.09 -3.59 5.79
N GLY A 157 10.34 -4.49 6.39
CA GLY A 157 8.97 -4.23 6.86
C GLY A 157 8.87 -4.39 8.37
N GLY A 158 7.92 -3.69 8.99
CA GLY A 158 7.50 -4.00 10.34
C GLY A 158 6.83 -5.37 10.38
N MET A 159 7.23 -6.25 11.30
CA MET A 159 6.70 -7.62 11.40
C MET A 159 5.95 -7.84 12.72
N PRO A 160 4.81 -7.14 12.95
CA PRO A 160 4.02 -7.37 14.15
C PRO A 160 3.55 -8.82 14.21
N ILE A 161 3.56 -9.42 15.41
CA ILE A 161 3.12 -10.80 15.61
C ILE A 161 1.65 -10.96 15.19
N GLU A 162 0.81 -9.98 15.52
CA GLU A 162 -0.56 -9.88 15.02
C GLU A 162 -0.58 -9.38 13.56
N PRO A 163 -1.15 -10.15 12.61
CA PRO A 163 -1.42 -9.66 11.25
C PRO A 163 -2.43 -8.49 11.24
N ARG A 164 -2.56 -7.80 10.10
CA ARG A 164 -3.65 -6.85 9.87
C ARG A 164 -4.98 -7.58 9.80
N GLY A 165 -6.04 -6.89 10.19
CA GLY A 165 -7.38 -7.44 10.22
C GLY A 165 -8.43 -6.35 10.27
N VAL A 166 -9.57 -6.61 9.61
CA VAL A 166 -10.71 -5.71 9.53
C VAL A 166 -12.00 -6.51 9.69
N LEU A 167 -12.89 -6.03 10.53
CA LEU A 167 -14.27 -6.48 10.68
C LEU A 167 -15.17 -5.28 10.46
N ALA A 168 -16.19 -5.43 9.62
CA ALA A 168 -17.12 -4.35 9.34
C ALA A 168 -18.58 -4.81 9.38
N THR A 169 -19.45 -3.91 9.86
CA THR A 169 -20.90 -4.08 9.89
C THR A 169 -21.57 -2.80 9.41
N HIS A 170 -22.60 -2.92 8.59
CA HIS A 170 -23.42 -1.80 8.16
C HIS A 170 -24.84 -1.98 8.68
N ASP A 171 -25.32 -1.02 9.47
CA ASP A 171 -26.71 -0.97 9.91
C ASP A 171 -27.55 -0.21 8.89
N ALA A 172 -28.42 -0.92 8.18
CA ALA A 172 -29.27 -0.32 7.14
C ALA A 172 -30.33 0.64 7.70
N ALA A 173 -30.72 0.50 8.98
CA ALA A 173 -31.74 1.36 9.58
C ALA A 173 -31.17 2.73 9.96
N THR A 174 -29.93 2.78 10.44
CA THR A 174 -29.26 4.02 10.85
C THR A 174 -28.29 4.57 9.81
N GLY A 175 -27.90 3.75 8.82
CA GLY A 175 -26.85 4.08 7.85
C GLY A 175 -25.44 4.00 8.42
N LEU A 176 -25.27 3.58 9.68
CA LEU A 176 -23.98 3.57 10.37
C LEU A 176 -23.12 2.39 9.91
N LEU A 177 -21.93 2.69 9.38
CA LEU A 177 -20.88 1.72 9.08
C LEU A 177 -19.89 1.66 10.25
N THR A 178 -19.89 0.56 10.99
CA THR A 178 -18.93 0.34 12.08
C THR A 178 -17.83 -0.62 11.63
N VAL A 179 -16.59 -0.22 11.87
CA VAL A 179 -15.37 -0.91 11.44
C VAL A 179 -14.45 -1.10 12.64
N TRP A 180 -14.05 -2.34 12.88
CA TRP A 180 -12.99 -2.69 13.81
C TRP A 180 -11.76 -3.06 12.98
N CYS A 181 -10.65 -2.36 13.16
CA CYS A 181 -9.42 -2.68 12.44
C CYS A 181 -8.18 -2.53 13.31
N SER A 182 -7.19 -3.37 13.01
CA SER A 182 -5.87 -3.33 13.66
C SER A 182 -5.05 -2.18 13.05
N THR A 183 -5.21 -0.97 13.60
CA THR A 183 -4.66 0.28 13.04
C THR A 183 -4.08 1.20 14.13
N GLN A 184 -3.12 2.04 13.75
CA GLN A 184 -2.61 3.16 14.55
C GLN A 184 -3.25 4.50 14.15
N VAL A 185 -4.05 4.51 13.07
CA VAL A 185 -4.60 5.74 12.45
C VAL A 185 -6.12 5.62 12.22
N PRO A 186 -6.94 5.34 13.26
CA PRO A 186 -8.37 5.10 13.09
C PRO A 186 -9.13 6.27 12.44
N PHE A 187 -8.70 7.52 12.69
CA PHE A 187 -9.29 8.69 12.04
C PHE A 187 -8.93 8.78 10.55
N GLY A 188 -7.69 8.45 10.18
CA GLY A 188 -7.29 8.39 8.77
C GLY A 188 -8.06 7.31 8.01
N VAL A 189 -8.26 6.14 8.62
CA VAL A 189 -9.10 5.08 8.08
C VAL A 189 -10.54 5.56 7.91
N ARG A 190 -11.11 6.25 8.91
CA ARG A 190 -12.47 6.82 8.82
C ARG A 190 -12.61 7.76 7.63
N SER A 191 -11.70 8.73 7.50
CA SER A 191 -11.72 9.70 6.39
C SER A 191 -11.50 9.02 5.03
N GLY A 192 -10.62 8.02 4.95
CA GLY A 192 -10.41 7.24 3.71
C GLY A 192 -11.65 6.48 3.27
N ILE A 193 -12.33 5.79 4.20
CA ILE A 193 -13.60 5.10 3.93
C ILE A 193 -14.67 6.11 3.48
N ALA A 194 -14.83 7.21 4.21
CA ALA A 194 -15.82 8.23 3.91
C ALA A 194 -15.62 8.83 2.51
N ALA A 195 -14.38 9.17 2.16
CA ALA A 195 -14.01 9.71 0.87
C ALA A 195 -14.29 8.75 -0.28
N VAL A 196 -13.79 7.50 -0.20
CA VAL A 196 -13.93 6.53 -1.30
C VAL A 196 -15.38 6.05 -1.45
N LEU A 197 -16.12 5.86 -0.35
CA LEU A 197 -17.50 5.36 -0.41
C LEU A 197 -18.56 6.47 -0.50
N ALA A 198 -18.13 7.72 -0.67
CA ALA A 198 -18.97 8.91 -0.71
C ALA A 198 -19.96 8.98 0.47
N MET A 199 -19.46 8.73 1.68
CA MET A 199 -20.23 8.77 2.92
C MET A 199 -19.86 10.01 3.74
N ALA A 200 -20.82 10.53 4.51
CA ALA A 200 -20.51 11.51 5.55
C ALA A 200 -19.69 10.84 6.66
N GLU A 201 -18.67 11.52 7.18
CA GLU A 201 -17.76 10.93 8.18
C GLU A 201 -18.49 10.49 9.45
N GLU A 202 -19.54 11.19 9.85
CA GLU A 202 -20.39 10.86 11.00
C GLU A 202 -21.15 9.52 10.84
N HIS A 203 -21.29 9.02 9.61
CA HIS A 203 -21.85 7.69 9.32
C HIS A 203 -20.78 6.59 9.28
N VAL A 204 -19.52 6.91 9.58
CA VAL A 204 -18.41 5.94 9.63
C VAL A 204 -17.79 5.94 11.03
N ARG A 205 -17.85 4.80 11.72
CA ARG A 205 -17.24 4.61 13.03
C ARG A 205 -16.11 3.60 12.94
N VAL A 206 -14.87 4.05 13.16
CA VAL A 206 -13.69 3.18 13.21
C VAL A 206 -13.24 2.99 14.65
N ILE A 207 -12.99 1.74 15.04
CA ILE A 207 -12.57 1.31 16.37
C ILE A 207 -11.27 0.52 16.23
N ALA A 208 -10.20 1.02 16.83
CA ALA A 208 -8.98 0.23 17.04
C ALA A 208 -9.13 -0.54 18.37
N PRO A 209 -9.22 -1.88 18.36
CA PRO A 209 -9.18 -2.68 19.59
C PRO A 209 -7.74 -2.74 20.14
N ASP A 210 -7.43 -3.68 21.03
CA ASP A 210 -6.05 -4.01 21.35
C ASP A 210 -5.28 -4.40 20.07
N VAL A 211 -4.15 -3.73 19.81
CA VAL A 211 -3.31 -3.95 18.61
C VAL A 211 -2.03 -4.65 19.03
N GLY A 212 -1.80 -5.85 18.49
CA GLY A 212 -0.64 -6.71 18.77
C GLY A 212 0.63 -6.28 18.03
N GLY A 213 0.99 -5.00 18.16
CA GLY A 213 2.13 -4.36 17.52
C GLY A 213 1.78 -3.71 16.18
N GLY A 214 2.43 -2.59 15.89
CA GLY A 214 2.26 -1.81 14.66
C GLY A 214 3.57 -1.38 14.01
N PHE A 215 4.52 -0.82 14.78
CA PHE A 215 5.87 -0.48 14.30
C PHE A 215 5.87 0.42 13.05
N GLY A 216 4.86 1.28 12.89
CA GLY A 216 4.67 2.14 11.72
C GLY A 216 3.90 1.48 10.59
N ILE A 217 3.92 0.15 10.46
CA ILE A 217 3.25 -0.53 9.35
C ILE A 217 1.73 -0.36 9.42
N LYS A 218 1.14 -0.41 10.62
CA LYS A 218 -0.28 -0.13 10.88
C LYS A 218 -0.60 1.36 11.01
N GLY A 219 0.37 2.22 10.71
CA GLY A 219 0.21 3.69 10.62
C GLY A 219 -0.28 4.19 9.27
N HIS A 220 -0.65 3.30 8.35
CA HIS A 220 -1.15 3.64 7.01
C HIS A 220 -2.63 3.30 6.90
N VAL A 221 -3.33 3.98 5.99
CA VAL A 221 -4.60 3.48 5.46
C VAL A 221 -4.26 2.54 4.31
N TYR A 222 -4.77 1.32 4.37
CA TYR A 222 -4.58 0.32 3.32
C TYR A 222 -5.82 0.16 2.45
N PRO A 223 -5.68 -0.37 1.22
CA PRO A 223 -6.81 -0.80 0.41
C PRO A 223 -7.83 -1.65 1.20
N GLU A 224 -7.35 -2.58 2.02
CA GLU A 224 -8.22 -3.47 2.78
C GLU A 224 -9.03 -2.75 3.88
N ASP A 225 -8.54 -1.63 4.41
CA ASP A 225 -9.28 -0.82 5.38
C ASP A 225 -10.54 -0.19 4.76
N ILE A 226 -10.60 -0.07 3.43
CA ILE A 226 -11.72 0.51 2.67
C ILE A 226 -12.53 -0.59 1.98
N LEU A 227 -11.86 -1.58 1.37
CA LEU A 227 -12.48 -2.70 0.67
C LEU A 227 -13.44 -3.48 1.57
N ILE A 228 -12.99 -3.84 2.77
CA ILE A 228 -13.73 -4.73 3.67
C ILE A 228 -15.05 -4.05 4.14
N PRO A 229 -15.04 -2.79 4.61
CA PRO A 229 -16.29 -2.06 4.90
C PRO A 229 -17.20 -1.86 3.68
N ALA A 230 -16.63 -1.62 2.50
CA ALA A 230 -17.42 -1.48 1.28
C ALA A 230 -18.20 -2.76 0.96
N VAL A 231 -17.56 -3.93 1.07
CA VAL A 231 -18.21 -5.23 0.88
C VAL A 231 -19.29 -5.47 1.94
N ALA A 232 -19.04 -5.08 3.20
CA ALA A 232 -20.03 -5.17 4.27
C ALA A 232 -21.31 -4.41 3.93
N ARG A 233 -21.16 -3.17 3.46
CA ARG A 233 -22.24 -2.30 3.02
C ARG A 233 -22.96 -2.87 1.80
N ARG A 234 -22.21 -3.34 0.80
CA ARG A 234 -22.72 -3.92 -0.45
C ARG A 234 -23.56 -5.17 -0.24
N LEU A 235 -23.16 -6.03 0.70
CA LEU A 235 -23.82 -7.30 1.00
C LEU A 235 -24.86 -7.19 2.13
N GLY A 236 -24.90 -6.08 2.87
CA GLY A 236 -25.78 -5.91 4.02
C GLY A 236 -25.53 -6.93 5.14
N ARG A 237 -24.29 -7.42 5.27
CA ARG A 237 -23.90 -8.47 6.23
C ARG A 237 -22.60 -8.10 6.94
N PRO A 238 -22.41 -8.49 8.21
CA PRO A 238 -21.09 -8.44 8.85
C PRO A 238 -20.06 -9.23 8.05
N VAL A 239 -18.90 -8.64 7.78
CA VAL A 239 -17.79 -9.30 7.06
C VAL A 239 -16.48 -9.13 7.82
N LYS A 240 -15.62 -10.14 7.76
CA LYS A 240 -14.32 -10.16 8.44
C LYS A 240 -13.22 -10.60 7.47
N TRP A 241 -12.08 -9.94 7.53
CA TRP A 241 -10.84 -10.34 6.88
C TRP A 241 -9.70 -10.27 7.89
N ILE A 242 -8.84 -11.28 7.85
CA ILE A 242 -7.59 -11.33 8.60
C ILE A 242 -6.55 -11.79 7.60
N GLU A 243 -5.52 -10.99 7.40
CA GLU A 243 -4.48 -11.35 6.44
C GLU A 243 -3.65 -12.53 6.95
N THR A 244 -3.15 -13.33 6.02
CA THR A 244 -2.10 -14.30 6.32
C THR A 244 -0.74 -13.61 6.44
N ARG A 245 0.23 -14.30 7.07
CA ARG A 245 1.62 -13.79 7.10
C ARG A 245 2.22 -13.61 5.70
N ARG A 246 1.82 -14.44 4.73
CA ARG A 246 2.26 -14.31 3.34
C ARG A 246 1.69 -13.06 2.69
N GLU A 247 0.41 -12.76 2.89
CA GLU A 247 -0.19 -11.52 2.41
C GLU A 247 0.51 -10.30 3.01
N HIS A 248 0.83 -10.33 4.30
CA HIS A 248 1.57 -9.26 4.95
C HIS A 248 2.89 -8.93 4.24
N PHE A 249 3.67 -9.96 3.85
CA PHE A 249 4.91 -9.75 3.07
C PHE A 249 4.68 -9.18 1.66
N LEU A 250 3.52 -9.46 1.06
CA LEU A 250 3.23 -9.06 -0.32
C LEU A 250 2.58 -7.68 -0.43
N SER A 251 1.82 -7.24 0.58
CA SER A 251 0.95 -6.07 0.47
C SER A 251 1.06 -5.06 1.60
N ALA A 252 1.77 -5.36 2.69
CA ALA A 252 2.01 -4.36 3.72
C ALA A 252 3.15 -3.43 3.31
N ALA A 253 3.12 -2.18 3.79
CA ALA A 253 4.12 -1.19 3.43
C ALA A 253 5.52 -1.61 3.94
N ALA A 254 6.52 -1.55 3.06
CA ALA A 254 7.91 -1.66 3.44
C ALA A 254 8.55 -0.27 3.56
N ASP A 255 9.73 -0.21 4.17
CA ASP A 255 10.50 1.01 4.35
C ASP A 255 11.99 0.73 4.11
N ARG A 256 12.78 1.81 4.21
CA ARG A 256 14.20 1.89 3.90
C ARG A 256 14.39 1.80 2.40
N ASP A 257 14.94 0.73 1.86
CA ASP A 257 15.26 0.54 0.45
C ASP A 257 15.93 1.79 -0.15
N GLN A 258 17.11 2.11 0.39
CA GLN A 258 17.83 3.35 0.11
C GLN A 258 19.28 3.08 -0.28
N GLU A 259 19.72 3.74 -1.34
CA GLU A 259 21.10 3.80 -1.79
C GLU A 259 21.65 5.20 -1.51
N HIS A 260 22.62 5.31 -0.60
CA HIS A 260 23.20 6.58 -0.15
C HIS A 260 24.63 6.75 -0.64
N GLN A 261 24.98 7.98 -1.00
CA GLN A 261 26.34 8.47 -1.16
C GLN A 261 26.55 9.60 -0.14
N ALA A 262 27.34 9.33 0.91
CA ALA A 262 27.54 10.24 2.02
C ALA A 262 29.01 10.67 2.15
N ARG A 263 29.22 11.93 2.57
CA ARG A 263 30.54 12.55 2.79
C ARG A 263 30.53 13.29 4.13
N LEU A 264 31.58 13.11 4.93
CA LEU A 264 31.74 13.74 6.25
C LEU A 264 33.10 14.43 6.32
N GLY A 265 33.11 15.73 6.63
CA GLY A 265 34.30 16.53 6.84
C GLY A 265 34.61 16.71 8.33
N LEU A 266 35.87 16.51 8.71
CA LEU A 266 36.36 16.53 10.09
C LEU A 266 37.63 17.40 10.21
N THR A 267 37.80 18.09 11.33
CA THR A 267 39.09 18.67 11.75
C THR A 267 40.03 17.60 12.34
N GLY A 268 41.29 17.96 12.60
CA GLY A 268 42.28 17.04 13.17
C GLY A 268 41.95 16.54 14.58
N ASP A 269 41.11 17.28 15.33
CA ASP A 269 40.59 16.87 16.64
C ASP A 269 39.28 16.05 16.58
N GLY A 270 38.77 15.79 15.38
CA GLY A 270 37.57 14.99 15.14
C GLY A 270 36.26 15.79 15.16
N THR A 271 36.29 17.12 15.22
CA THR A 271 35.08 17.95 15.11
C THR A 271 34.47 17.85 13.71
N ILE A 272 33.17 17.59 13.62
CA ILE A 272 32.43 17.55 12.35
C ILE A 272 32.22 18.98 11.84
N VAL A 273 32.70 19.27 10.64
CA VAL A 273 32.58 20.59 9.99
C VAL A 273 31.68 20.58 8.75
N ALA A 274 31.43 19.41 8.16
CA ALA A 274 30.50 19.25 7.05
C ALA A 274 29.91 17.84 7.00
N LEU A 275 28.66 17.75 6.55
CA LEU A 275 27.99 16.51 6.20
C LEU A 275 27.17 16.75 4.93
N GLU A 276 27.32 15.86 3.96
CA GLU A 276 26.53 15.84 2.72
C GLU A 276 26.10 14.40 2.47
N THR A 277 24.84 14.22 2.06
CA THR A 277 24.31 12.91 1.66
C THR A 277 23.34 13.09 0.52
N ASP A 278 23.51 12.28 -0.52
CA ASP A 278 22.55 12.08 -1.60
C ASP A 278 22.03 10.65 -1.48
N PHE A 279 20.72 10.45 -1.61
CA PHE A 279 20.18 9.10 -1.62
C PHE A 279 18.96 8.94 -2.50
N THR A 280 18.87 7.77 -3.12
CA THR A 280 17.68 7.33 -3.85
C THR A 280 16.89 6.37 -2.98
N ARG A 281 15.55 6.49 -2.99
CA ARG A 281 14.65 5.60 -2.24
C ARG A 281 13.68 4.90 -3.19
N ASP A 282 13.51 3.59 -3.05
CA ASP A 282 12.48 2.84 -3.76
C ASP A 282 11.14 2.91 -3.01
N HIS A 283 10.19 3.68 -3.54
CA HIS A 283 8.84 3.81 -2.97
C HIS A 283 7.88 2.67 -3.36
N GLY A 284 8.28 1.79 -4.27
CA GLY A 284 7.40 0.79 -4.88
C GLY A 284 6.42 1.39 -5.88
N ALA A 285 5.29 0.70 -6.09
CA ALA A 285 4.32 1.05 -7.12
C ALA A 285 3.48 2.31 -6.81
N HIS A 286 3.26 2.57 -5.53
CA HIS A 286 2.40 3.65 -5.02
C HIS A 286 3.16 4.46 -3.97
N THR A 287 2.91 5.77 -3.83
CA THR A 287 3.62 6.63 -2.87
C THR A 287 2.78 6.90 -1.60
N PRO A 288 2.89 6.06 -0.54
CA PRO A 288 2.16 6.29 0.71
C PRO A 288 2.69 7.49 1.50
N LEU A 289 3.99 7.78 1.39
CA LEU A 289 4.56 9.09 1.70
C LEU A 289 4.54 9.81 0.37
N GLY A 290 3.57 10.72 0.21
CA GLY A 290 3.25 11.42 -1.02
C GLY A 290 4.48 11.79 -1.81
#